data_AF-A0A084EQH8-F1
#
_entry.id   AF-A0A084EQH8-F1
#
_cell.length_a   1.000
_cell.length_b   1.000
_cell.length_c   1.000
_cell.angle_alpha   90.00
_cell.angle_beta   90.00
_cell.angle_gamma   90.00
#
_symmetry.space_group_name_H-M   'P 1'
#
loop_
_entity.id
_entity.type
_entity.pdbx_description
1 polymer ?
#
loop_
_entity_poly.entity_id
_entity_poly.type
_entity_poly.pdbx_seq_one_letter_code
_entity_poly.pdbx_strand_id
1 'polypeptide(L)'
;MGFGAIITQGDGHEPLGSDVIRWIVEARVEMGLSEATKFALRFEDDICEGKWVVAGRAEFKAGNMIGIFVMDDKGEPHCLVSGPVTRLRTSATIGGAGSWVEVHGEDKRAEMKAVAIQDVWLGKASAAADTILSGYGFATHCEETRIEYADDQHALPQRGTDLAFIEDIARKNNLEFWLTYTTSKGIAGPKLDEIKANLASSPGRAGASLTFPPPLTADAGLVIDVSPPPDQCVSVTKFEAHVDYDRPNAAKGFATSLSSGNPTDNDTEPPDPPVNPEAQMIAMLHRATRKALERTRWRGNVVRLSGGRHAEREGIQGWQRLPADRESRR
;
A
#
# COMPACT_ATOMS: atom_id res chain seq x y z
N MET A 1 9.78 -19.07 -18.36
CA MET A 1 8.45 -18.92 -17.72
C MET A 1 8.31 -17.47 -17.34
N GLY A 2 7.30 -16.76 -17.86
CA GLY A 2 7.13 -15.33 -17.64
C GLY A 2 6.50 -15.04 -16.27
N PHE A 3 6.73 -13.84 -15.76
CA PHE A 3 6.31 -13.38 -14.42
C PHE A 3 4.78 -13.25 -14.22
N GLY A 4 3.96 -13.66 -15.20
CA GLY A 4 2.48 -13.58 -15.18
C GLY A 4 1.92 -12.16 -15.27
N ALA A 5 2.63 -11.17 -14.73
CA ALA A 5 2.34 -9.76 -14.83
C ALA A 5 3.17 -9.08 -15.93
N ILE A 6 2.59 -8.05 -16.54
CA ILE A 6 3.22 -7.15 -17.48
C ILE A 6 3.42 -5.81 -16.76
N ILE A 7 4.67 -5.38 -16.65
CA ILE A 7 5.04 -4.13 -16.01
C ILE A 7 5.33 -3.11 -17.10
N THR A 8 4.71 -1.95 -16.98
CA THR A 8 4.86 -0.85 -17.92
C THR A 8 5.37 0.41 -17.22
N GLN A 9 5.85 1.36 -18.01
CA GLN A 9 6.41 2.62 -17.54
C GLN A 9 5.95 3.82 -18.36
N GLY A 10 6.03 4.99 -17.74
CA GLY A 10 5.65 6.27 -18.34
C GLY A 10 4.15 6.41 -18.55
N ASP A 11 3.73 7.60 -18.99
CA ASP A 11 2.31 7.93 -19.21
C ASP A 11 1.69 7.12 -20.36
N GLY A 12 2.53 6.69 -21.32
CA GLY A 12 2.13 5.84 -22.44
C GLY A 12 2.00 4.35 -22.10
N HIS A 13 2.32 3.94 -20.87
CA HIS A 13 2.34 2.54 -20.44
C HIS A 13 3.16 1.64 -21.37
N GLU A 14 4.35 2.09 -21.75
CA GLU A 14 5.27 1.29 -22.56
C GLU A 14 5.80 0.11 -21.73
N PRO A 15 5.86 -1.12 -22.27
CA PRO A 15 6.42 -2.25 -21.55
C PRO A 15 7.85 -1.96 -21.06
N LEU A 16 8.15 -2.38 -19.83
CA LEU A 16 9.48 -2.24 -19.27
C LEU A 16 10.51 -3.02 -20.10
N GLY A 17 11.71 -2.44 -20.27
CA GLY A 17 12.78 -3.04 -21.05
C GLY A 17 13.13 -4.45 -20.60
N SER A 18 13.43 -5.34 -21.56
CA SER A 18 13.77 -6.74 -21.28
C SER A 18 15.06 -6.89 -20.46
N ASP A 19 15.93 -5.89 -20.54
CA ASP A 19 17.18 -5.77 -19.79
C ASP A 19 16.96 -5.48 -18.30
N VAL A 20 15.82 -4.90 -17.92
CA VAL A 20 15.40 -4.65 -16.54
C VAL A 20 14.51 -5.77 -16.03
N ILE A 21 13.52 -6.18 -16.82
CA ILE A 21 12.51 -7.16 -16.38
C ILE A 21 13.16 -8.50 -15.99
N ARG A 22 14.29 -8.86 -16.61
CA ARG A 22 15.04 -10.09 -16.27
C ARG A 22 15.56 -10.14 -14.83
N TRP A 23 15.65 -8.97 -14.17
CA TRP A 23 16.14 -8.83 -12.80
C TRP A 23 15.01 -8.80 -11.77
N ILE A 24 13.74 -8.83 -12.20
CA ILE A 24 12.63 -8.79 -11.25
C ILE A 24 12.54 -10.10 -10.47
N VAL A 25 12.40 -9.96 -9.16
CA VAL A 25 12.24 -11.08 -8.22
C VAL A 25 10.84 -11.10 -7.64
N GLU A 26 10.25 -9.92 -7.39
CA GLU A 26 8.92 -9.80 -6.79
C GLU A 26 8.18 -8.59 -7.38
N ALA A 27 6.89 -8.74 -7.64
CA ALA A 27 5.95 -7.63 -7.79
C ALA A 27 4.82 -7.86 -6.80
N ARG A 28 4.59 -6.86 -5.95
CA ARG A 28 3.55 -6.87 -4.94
C ARG A 28 2.58 -5.74 -5.23
N VAL A 29 1.29 -6.04 -5.16
CA VAL A 29 0.21 -5.05 -5.23
C VAL A 29 -0.68 -5.26 -4.02
N GLU A 30 -0.90 -4.19 -3.26
CA GLU A 30 -1.75 -4.16 -2.08
C GLU A 30 -2.95 -3.26 -2.37
N MET A 31 -4.13 -3.85 -2.46
CA MET A 31 -5.38 -3.15 -2.79
C MET A 31 -6.27 -3.06 -1.56
N GLY A 32 -6.82 -1.88 -1.31
CA GLY A 32 -7.87 -1.63 -0.33
C GLY A 32 -8.96 -0.77 -0.96
N LEU A 33 -10.20 -0.87 -0.45
CA LEU A 33 -11.30 -0.07 -1.00
C LEU A 33 -11.13 1.41 -0.63
N SER A 34 -10.85 1.71 0.63
CA SER A 34 -10.74 3.06 1.17
C SER A 34 -9.29 3.58 1.24
N GLU A 35 -8.32 2.76 0.82
CA GLU A 35 -6.90 3.09 0.88
C GLU A 35 -6.31 3.18 -0.52
N ALA A 36 -5.27 4.02 -0.69
CA ALA A 36 -4.46 4.04 -1.90
C ALA A 36 -3.93 2.63 -2.22
N THR A 37 -4.10 2.19 -3.47
CA THR A 37 -3.49 0.95 -3.93
C THR A 37 -1.99 1.17 -3.98
N LYS A 38 -1.23 0.30 -3.33
CA LYS A 38 0.24 0.39 -3.24
C LYS A 38 0.86 -0.71 -4.08
N PHE A 39 2.03 -0.42 -4.64
CA PHE A 39 2.83 -1.44 -5.28
C PHE A 39 4.28 -1.38 -4.87
N ALA A 40 4.92 -2.54 -4.90
CA ALA A 40 6.36 -2.69 -4.72
C ALA A 40 6.92 -3.65 -5.78
N LEU A 41 7.94 -3.21 -6.51
CA LEU A 41 8.69 -4.04 -7.45
C LEU A 41 10.09 -4.23 -6.90
N ARG A 42 10.49 -5.49 -6.68
CA ARG A 42 11.80 -5.85 -6.16
C ARG A 42 12.64 -6.46 -7.27
N PHE A 43 13.82 -5.91 -7.45
CA PHE A 43 14.81 -6.35 -8.42
C PHE A 43 16.08 -6.82 -7.70
N GLU A 44 16.64 -7.92 -8.15
CA GLU A 44 18.01 -8.28 -7.83
C GLU A 44 18.93 -7.40 -8.67
N ASP A 45 19.86 -6.70 -8.03
CA ASP A 45 20.75 -5.78 -8.73
C ASP A 45 22.19 -6.12 -8.33
N ASP A 46 22.76 -7.10 -9.02
CA ASP A 46 24.12 -7.56 -8.75
C ASP A 46 25.12 -6.47 -9.15
N ILE A 47 25.99 -6.10 -8.22
CA ILE A 47 26.96 -5.03 -8.39
C ILE A 47 28.18 -5.59 -9.12
N CYS A 48 28.05 -5.76 -10.44
CA CYS A 48 29.17 -6.08 -11.31
C CYS A 48 30.01 -4.82 -11.56
N GLU A 49 31.29 -4.85 -11.17
CA GLU A 49 32.24 -3.74 -11.40
C GLU A 49 31.85 -2.39 -10.76
N GLY A 50 31.07 -2.42 -9.68
CA GLY A 50 30.66 -1.20 -8.96
C GLY A 50 29.55 -0.40 -9.65
N LYS A 51 28.90 -0.95 -10.69
CA LYS A 51 27.78 -0.31 -11.38
C LYS A 51 26.48 -1.03 -11.07
N TRP A 52 25.47 -0.25 -10.70
CA TRP A 52 24.09 -0.71 -10.57
C TRP A 52 23.47 -0.84 -11.96
N VAL A 53 22.74 -1.93 -12.20
CA VAL A 53 22.03 -2.18 -13.46
C VAL A 53 20.63 -1.58 -13.41
N VAL A 54 19.95 -1.65 -12.25
CA VAL A 54 18.57 -1.21 -12.06
C VAL A 54 18.52 0.11 -11.30
N ALA A 55 19.36 0.29 -10.27
CA ALA A 55 19.37 1.53 -9.50
C ALA A 55 19.83 2.72 -10.36
N GLY A 56 19.10 3.84 -10.29
CA GLY A 56 19.42 5.06 -11.02
C GLY A 56 18.90 5.11 -12.46
N ARG A 57 18.19 4.07 -12.90
CA ARG A 57 17.45 4.07 -14.15
C ARG A 57 16.38 5.15 -14.21
N ALA A 58 16.27 5.78 -15.38
CA ALA A 58 15.34 6.88 -15.59
C ALA A 58 13.90 6.41 -15.43
N GLU A 59 13.63 5.16 -15.81
CA GLU A 59 12.35 4.44 -15.73
C GLU A 59 11.76 4.49 -14.30
N PHE A 60 12.61 4.43 -13.27
CA PHE A 60 12.20 4.36 -11.87
C PHE A 60 12.38 5.68 -11.11
N LYS A 61 12.59 6.78 -11.82
CA LYS A 61 12.67 8.10 -11.18
C LYS A 61 11.36 8.42 -10.46
N ALA A 62 11.45 9.10 -9.32
CA ALA A 62 10.28 9.58 -8.59
C ALA A 62 9.35 10.39 -9.51
N GLY A 63 8.05 10.12 -9.42
CA GLY A 63 7.03 10.71 -10.27
C GLY A 63 6.77 9.98 -11.59
N ASN A 64 7.65 9.09 -12.04
CA ASN A 64 7.36 8.30 -13.23
C ASN A 64 6.21 7.33 -12.98
N MET A 65 5.31 7.21 -13.96
CA MET A 65 4.20 6.28 -13.91
C MET A 65 4.69 4.84 -14.11
N ILE A 66 4.19 3.93 -13.28
CA ILE A 66 4.34 2.49 -13.43
C ILE A 66 2.95 1.87 -13.48
N GLY A 67 2.74 0.98 -14.45
CA GLY A 67 1.53 0.18 -14.56
C GLY A 67 1.82 -1.30 -14.33
N ILE A 68 0.96 -1.99 -13.59
CA ILE A 68 1.03 -3.44 -13.39
C ILE A 68 -0.24 -4.06 -13.94
N PHE A 69 -0.09 -4.88 -14.98
CA PHE A 69 -1.18 -5.54 -15.69
C PHE A 69 -1.06 -7.06 -15.55
N VAL A 70 -2.19 -7.74 -15.54
CA VAL A 70 -2.28 -9.21 -15.62
C VAL A 70 -3.19 -9.58 -16.77
N MET A 71 -2.98 -10.77 -17.34
CA MET A 71 -3.88 -11.31 -18.36
C MET A 71 -4.85 -12.28 -17.69
N ASP A 72 -6.13 -12.20 -18.02
CA ASP A 72 -7.10 -13.21 -17.59
C ASP A 72 -7.01 -14.49 -18.45
N ASP A 73 -7.84 -15.49 -18.14
CA ASP A 73 -7.89 -16.76 -18.87
C ASP A 73 -8.30 -16.61 -20.34
N LYS A 74 -8.95 -15.49 -20.69
CA LYS A 74 -9.34 -15.12 -22.06
C LYS A 74 -8.25 -14.27 -22.75
N GLY A 75 -7.15 -14.04 -22.06
CA GLY A 75 -6.04 -13.21 -22.47
C GLY A 75 -6.35 -11.71 -22.48
N GLU A 76 -7.45 -11.25 -21.89
CA GLU A 76 -7.76 -9.83 -21.76
C GLU A 76 -6.90 -9.20 -20.65
N PRO A 77 -6.32 -8.01 -20.89
CA PRO A 77 -5.50 -7.35 -19.90
C PRO A 77 -6.37 -6.70 -18.81
N HIS A 78 -5.95 -6.83 -17.56
CA HIS A 78 -6.53 -6.15 -16.40
C HIS A 78 -5.43 -5.36 -15.70
N CYS A 79 -5.66 -4.06 -15.49
CA CYS A 79 -4.74 -3.22 -14.71
C CYS A 79 -5.03 -3.40 -13.22
N LEU A 80 -4.01 -3.81 -12.46
CA LEU A 80 -4.09 -3.88 -10.99
C LEU A 80 -3.83 -2.52 -10.36
N VAL A 81 -2.85 -1.80 -10.89
CA VAL A 81 -2.47 -0.46 -10.45
C VAL A 81 -1.79 0.31 -11.57
N SER A 82 -2.08 1.62 -11.62
CA SER A 82 -1.34 2.58 -12.42
C SER A 82 -1.09 3.82 -11.56
N GLY A 83 0.18 4.17 -11.35
CA GLY A 83 0.52 5.32 -10.54
C GLY A 83 2.01 5.61 -10.42
N PRO A 84 2.37 6.77 -9.84
CA PRO A 84 3.73 7.25 -9.85
C PRO A 84 4.62 6.49 -8.85
N VAL A 85 5.91 6.38 -9.18
CA VAL A 85 6.94 5.97 -8.22
C VAL A 85 7.05 7.03 -7.13
N THR A 86 6.80 6.62 -5.88
CA THR A 86 6.88 7.51 -4.71
C THR A 86 8.19 7.34 -3.96
N ARG A 87 8.80 6.15 -4.01
CA ARG A 87 10.00 5.85 -3.23
C ARG A 87 10.85 4.77 -3.87
N LEU A 88 12.17 4.94 -3.78
CA LEU A 88 13.16 3.91 -4.09
C LEU A 88 13.88 3.48 -2.81
N ARG A 89 14.11 2.18 -2.66
CA ARG A 89 14.98 1.62 -1.63
C ARG A 89 16.05 0.78 -2.29
N THR A 90 17.28 0.92 -1.84
CA THR A 90 18.40 0.13 -2.32
C THR A 90 19.13 -0.49 -1.14
N SER A 91 19.69 -1.67 -1.35
CA SER A 91 20.54 -2.35 -0.38
C SER A 91 21.72 -2.95 -1.13
N ALA A 92 22.92 -2.60 -0.68
CA ALA A 92 24.17 -3.10 -1.23
C ALA A 92 24.79 -4.10 -0.26
N THR A 93 25.18 -5.26 -0.77
CA THR A 93 25.92 -6.27 0.00
C THR A 93 27.36 -6.34 -0.50
N ILE A 94 28.32 -6.42 0.43
CA ILE A 94 29.75 -6.53 0.10
C ILE A 94 29.96 -7.87 -0.61
N GLY A 95 30.45 -7.82 -1.86
CA GLY A 95 30.57 -8.98 -2.74
C GLY A 95 29.52 -9.06 -3.86
N GLY A 96 28.63 -8.07 -3.98
CA GLY A 96 27.66 -7.92 -5.09
C GLY A 96 26.41 -8.77 -4.91
N ALA A 97 26.60 -10.08 -4.70
CA ALA A 97 25.52 -11.05 -4.57
C ALA A 97 24.56 -10.71 -3.41
N GLY A 98 23.26 -10.71 -3.70
CA GLY A 98 22.20 -10.35 -2.74
C GLY A 98 21.96 -8.85 -2.58
N SER A 99 22.55 -8.01 -3.44
CA SER A 99 22.17 -6.60 -3.56
C SER A 99 20.82 -6.48 -4.28
N TRP A 100 20.01 -5.50 -3.90
CA TRP A 100 18.65 -5.35 -4.43
C TRP A 100 18.19 -3.90 -4.49
N VAL A 101 17.23 -3.67 -5.36
CA VAL A 101 16.51 -2.41 -5.54
C VAL A 101 15.02 -2.69 -5.41
N GLU A 102 14.32 -1.85 -4.68
CA GLU A 102 12.87 -1.95 -4.48
C GLU A 102 12.22 -0.62 -4.82
N VAL A 103 11.32 -0.66 -5.80
CA VAL A 103 10.56 0.47 -6.32
C VAL A 103 9.18 0.44 -5.71
N HIS A 104 8.84 1.49 -4.96
CA HIS A 104 7.54 1.67 -4.34
C HIS A 104 6.76 2.76 -5.05
N GLY A 105 5.47 2.53 -5.21
CA GLY A 105 4.56 3.55 -5.66
C GLY A 105 3.15 3.34 -5.11
N GLU A 106 2.33 4.33 -5.38
CA GLU A 106 0.92 4.35 -5.05
C GLU A 106 0.16 4.61 -6.35
N ASP A 107 -1.14 4.33 -6.39
CA ASP A 107 -1.97 4.70 -7.53
C ASP A 107 -1.99 6.22 -7.77
N LYS A 108 -2.64 6.64 -8.86
CA LYS A 108 -2.70 8.05 -9.26
C LYS A 108 -3.23 9.02 -8.19
N ARG A 109 -3.89 8.54 -7.11
CA ARG A 109 -4.26 9.38 -5.95
C ARG A 109 -3.06 10.03 -5.28
N ALA A 110 -1.85 9.50 -5.46
CA ALA A 110 -0.62 10.10 -4.97
C ALA A 110 -0.38 11.53 -5.50
N GLU A 111 -0.80 11.82 -6.73
CA GLU A 111 -0.70 13.17 -7.32
C GLU A 111 -1.53 14.18 -6.52
N MET A 112 -2.73 13.77 -6.11
CA MET A 112 -3.67 14.58 -5.32
C MET A 112 -3.19 14.85 -3.89
N LYS A 113 -2.18 14.11 -3.43
CA LYS A 113 -1.56 14.28 -2.11
C LYS A 113 -0.35 15.23 -2.16
N ALA A 114 0.10 15.64 -3.34
CA ALA A 114 1.36 16.37 -3.49
C ALA A 114 1.29 17.82 -3.00
N VAL A 115 0.17 18.52 -3.22
CA VAL A 115 0.04 19.96 -2.95
C VAL A 115 -1.12 20.22 -2.00
N ALA A 116 -0.89 21.07 -1.00
CA ALA A 116 -1.95 21.58 -0.13
C ALA A 116 -2.59 22.81 -0.77
N ILE A 117 -3.91 22.82 -0.83
CA ILE A 117 -4.73 23.86 -1.42
C ILE A 117 -5.63 24.45 -0.33
N GLN A 118 -5.88 25.75 -0.47
CA GLN A 118 -6.89 26.44 0.31
C GLN A 118 -7.88 27.06 -0.66
N ASP A 119 -9.09 26.53 -0.68
CA ASP A 119 -10.17 26.97 -1.56
C ASP A 119 -11.53 26.90 -0.86
N VAL A 120 -12.55 27.46 -1.49
CA VAL A 120 -13.91 27.53 -0.98
C VAL A 120 -14.87 27.06 -2.06
N TRP A 121 -15.60 25.98 -1.75
CA TRP A 121 -16.54 25.35 -2.68
C TRP A 121 -17.98 25.70 -2.32
N LEU A 122 -18.79 25.97 -3.35
CA LEU A 122 -20.24 26.21 -3.26
C LEU A 122 -21.00 25.06 -3.94
N GLY A 123 -22.26 24.86 -3.57
CA GLY A 123 -23.12 23.80 -4.06
C GLY A 123 -22.96 22.49 -3.28
N LYS A 124 -23.05 21.34 -3.95
CA LYS A 124 -22.94 20.02 -3.31
C LYS A 124 -21.49 19.58 -3.20
N ALA A 125 -21.14 18.89 -2.10
CA ALA A 125 -19.80 18.33 -1.93
C ALA A 125 -19.44 17.32 -3.04
N SER A 126 -20.42 16.57 -3.56
CA SER A 126 -20.24 15.72 -4.74
C SER A 126 -19.82 16.49 -5.99
N ALA A 127 -20.35 17.70 -6.21
CA ALA A 127 -19.98 18.53 -7.36
C ALA A 127 -18.57 19.11 -7.24
N ALA A 128 -18.16 19.48 -6.01
CA ALA A 128 -16.79 19.87 -5.72
C ALA A 128 -15.82 18.70 -5.99
N ALA A 129 -16.12 17.50 -5.47
CA ALA A 129 -15.31 16.31 -5.71
C ALA A 129 -15.23 15.95 -7.20
N ASP A 130 -16.35 16.03 -7.92
CA ASP A 130 -16.40 15.79 -9.37
C ASP A 130 -15.50 16.75 -10.15
N THR A 131 -15.52 18.03 -9.78
CA THR A 131 -14.67 19.07 -10.40
C THR A 131 -13.18 18.79 -10.16
N ILE A 132 -12.81 18.47 -8.91
CA ILE A 132 -11.42 18.16 -8.54
C ILE A 132 -10.95 16.92 -9.30
N LEU A 133 -11.70 15.82 -9.25
CA LEU A 133 -11.33 14.55 -9.89
C LEU A 133 -11.21 14.69 -11.41
N SER A 134 -12.15 15.40 -12.04
CA SER A 134 -12.07 15.71 -13.47
C SER A 134 -10.82 16.53 -13.82
N GLY A 135 -10.40 17.43 -12.93
CA GLY A 135 -9.16 18.21 -13.07
C GLY A 135 -7.89 17.36 -13.14
N TYR A 136 -7.86 16.19 -12.49
CA TYR A 136 -6.76 15.22 -12.58
C TYR A 136 -6.91 14.24 -13.77
N GLY A 137 -7.91 14.43 -14.63
CA GLY A 137 -8.17 13.61 -15.80
C GLY A 137 -8.79 12.25 -15.49
N PHE A 138 -9.48 12.11 -14.36
CA PHE A 138 -10.27 10.92 -14.06
C PHE A 138 -11.64 10.99 -14.75
N ALA A 139 -12.15 9.84 -15.18
CA ALA A 139 -13.58 9.69 -15.42
C ALA A 139 -14.27 9.59 -14.06
N THR A 140 -15.29 10.40 -13.82
CA THR A 140 -15.85 10.54 -12.48
C THR A 140 -17.16 9.78 -12.31
N HIS A 141 -17.33 9.20 -11.14
CA HIS A 141 -18.61 8.66 -10.68
C HIS A 141 -18.80 9.04 -9.23
N CYS A 142 -19.45 10.18 -9.02
CA CYS A 142 -19.73 10.73 -7.69
C CYS A 142 -21.21 10.54 -7.37
N GLU A 143 -21.50 9.80 -6.30
CA GLU A 143 -22.85 9.73 -5.73
C GLU A 143 -23.24 11.10 -5.14
N GLU A 144 -24.49 11.51 -5.35
CA GLU A 144 -24.92 12.85 -4.98
C GLU A 144 -25.00 13.02 -3.46
N THR A 145 -24.25 13.97 -2.91
CA THR A 145 -24.27 14.25 -1.47
C THR A 145 -25.52 15.01 -1.06
N ARG A 146 -26.01 14.76 0.16
CA ARG A 146 -27.28 15.33 0.66
C ARG A 146 -27.20 16.79 1.06
N ILE A 147 -26.03 17.25 1.52
CA ILE A 147 -25.82 18.60 2.05
C ILE A 147 -25.45 19.54 0.90
N GLU A 148 -26.11 20.70 0.86
CA GLU A 148 -25.86 21.77 -0.10
C GLU A 148 -25.31 23.01 0.63
N TYR A 149 -24.26 23.61 0.06
CA TYR A 149 -23.47 24.71 0.61
C TYR A 149 -23.71 25.96 -0.26
N ALA A 150 -24.75 26.75 0.02
CA ALA A 150 -25.25 27.78 -0.90
C ALA A 150 -24.75 29.22 -0.63
N ASP A 151 -24.25 29.52 0.58
CA ASP A 151 -23.93 30.89 1.00
C ASP A 151 -22.48 31.04 1.48
N ASP A 152 -21.91 32.25 1.40
CA ASP A 152 -20.56 32.57 1.89
C ASP A 152 -20.34 32.22 3.38
N GLN A 153 -21.41 32.16 4.19
CA GLN A 153 -21.37 31.77 5.60
C GLN A 153 -21.39 30.25 5.81
N HIS A 154 -21.87 29.49 4.82
CA HIS A 154 -21.98 28.03 4.83
C HIS A 154 -21.30 27.43 3.60
N ALA A 155 -20.18 28.00 3.18
CA ALA A 155 -19.38 27.44 2.12
C ALA A 155 -18.59 26.22 2.65
N LEU A 156 -18.18 25.33 1.75
CA LEU A 156 -17.36 24.17 2.09
C LEU A 156 -15.88 24.54 1.95
N PRO A 157 -15.16 24.82 3.07
CA PRO A 157 -13.76 25.18 2.97
C PRO A 157 -12.90 23.94 2.72
N GLN A 158 -12.04 24.02 1.73
CA GLN A 158 -10.94 23.10 1.55
C GLN A 158 -9.70 23.65 2.27
N ARG A 159 -9.12 22.84 3.16
CA ARG A 159 -7.85 23.15 3.84
C ARG A 159 -7.01 21.89 3.90
N GLY A 160 -6.08 21.74 2.97
CA GLY A 160 -5.23 20.56 2.89
C GLY A 160 -5.08 20.07 1.45
N THR A 161 -4.65 18.83 1.28
CA THR A 161 -4.51 18.25 -0.05
C THR A 161 -5.87 17.92 -0.65
N ASP A 162 -5.96 17.87 -1.97
CA ASP A 162 -7.18 17.44 -2.67
C ASP A 162 -7.61 16.04 -2.21
N LEU A 163 -6.64 15.13 -2.05
CA LEU A 163 -6.92 13.78 -1.57
C LEU A 163 -7.57 13.79 -0.18
N ALA A 164 -7.00 14.54 0.77
CA ALA A 164 -7.51 14.59 2.14
C ALA A 164 -8.92 15.22 2.18
N PHE A 165 -9.19 16.18 1.30
CA PHE A 165 -10.50 16.80 1.16
C PHE A 165 -11.54 15.82 0.62
N ILE A 166 -11.21 15.05 -0.43
CA ILE A 166 -12.11 14.02 -0.97
C ILE A 166 -12.36 12.90 0.03
N GLU A 167 -11.32 12.44 0.74
CA GLU A 167 -11.47 11.44 1.81
C GLU A 167 -12.36 11.95 2.96
N ASP A 168 -12.29 13.23 3.29
CA ASP A 168 -13.16 13.86 4.30
C ASP A 168 -14.61 13.96 3.80
N ILE A 169 -14.84 14.30 2.53
CA ILE A 169 -16.17 14.26 1.90
C ILE A 169 -16.72 12.84 1.95
N ALA A 170 -15.93 11.84 1.56
CA ALA A 170 -16.31 10.43 1.56
C ALA A 170 -16.76 10.00 2.97
N ARG A 171 -15.91 10.24 3.97
CA ARG A 171 -16.16 9.89 5.37
C ARG A 171 -17.40 10.57 5.94
N LYS A 172 -17.60 11.87 5.69
CA LYS A 172 -18.75 12.63 6.21
C LYS A 172 -20.08 12.18 5.60
N ASN A 173 -20.06 11.64 4.38
CA ASN A 173 -21.25 11.17 3.68
C ASN A 173 -21.41 9.65 3.69
N ASN A 174 -20.56 8.92 4.43
CA ASN A 174 -20.53 7.45 4.48
C ASN A 174 -20.37 6.81 3.09
N LEU A 175 -19.52 7.42 2.26
CA LEU A 175 -19.11 6.94 0.93
C LEU A 175 -17.67 6.46 0.99
N GLU A 176 -17.26 5.71 -0.03
CA GLU A 176 -15.90 5.22 -0.22
C GLU A 176 -15.27 5.86 -1.47
N PHE A 177 -13.95 5.98 -1.48
CA PHE A 177 -13.20 6.52 -2.63
C PHE A 177 -12.20 5.49 -3.18
N TRP A 178 -12.45 4.99 -4.39
CA TRP A 178 -11.59 4.01 -5.05
C TRP A 178 -11.46 4.26 -6.56
N LEU A 179 -10.39 3.72 -7.15
CA LEU A 179 -10.14 3.78 -8.58
C LEU A 179 -10.50 2.45 -9.25
N THR A 180 -11.03 2.54 -10.47
CA THR A 180 -11.26 1.42 -11.37
C THR A 180 -10.58 1.70 -12.70
N TYR A 181 -10.02 0.67 -13.32
CA TYR A 181 -9.26 0.80 -14.56
C TYR A 181 -9.99 0.10 -15.70
N THR A 182 -10.17 0.81 -16.81
CA THR A 182 -10.65 0.22 -18.06
C THR A 182 -9.46 -0.02 -18.97
N THR A 183 -9.31 -1.26 -19.42
CA THR A 183 -8.16 -1.73 -20.20
C THR A 183 -8.59 -2.40 -21.49
N SER A 184 -7.74 -2.32 -22.51
CA SER A 184 -7.91 -3.01 -23.79
C SER A 184 -6.58 -3.58 -24.29
N LYS A 185 -6.67 -4.48 -25.27
CA LYS A 185 -5.51 -5.00 -26.00
C LYS A 185 -5.01 -3.94 -26.99
N GLY A 186 -3.83 -3.39 -26.73
CA GLY A 186 -3.10 -2.54 -27.66
C GLY A 186 -2.20 -3.35 -28.62
N ILE A 187 -1.64 -2.67 -29.61
CA ILE A 187 -0.74 -3.28 -30.61
C ILE A 187 0.59 -3.73 -29.98
N ALA A 188 1.09 -2.96 -29.00
CA ALA A 188 2.39 -3.17 -28.36
C ALA A 188 2.29 -3.80 -26.96
N GLY A 189 1.08 -4.14 -26.48
CA GLY A 189 0.86 -4.61 -25.13
C GLY A 189 -0.48 -4.17 -24.55
N PRO A 190 -0.70 -4.36 -23.23
CA PRO A 190 -1.89 -3.86 -22.56
C PRO A 190 -1.96 -2.33 -22.65
N LYS A 191 -3.15 -1.81 -22.93
CA LYS A 191 -3.42 -0.38 -22.98
C LYS A 191 -4.36 -0.01 -21.84
N LEU A 192 -4.02 1.04 -21.10
CA LEU A 192 -4.92 1.69 -20.16
C LEU A 192 -5.73 2.73 -20.93
N ASP A 193 -7.05 2.54 -21.00
CA ASP A 193 -7.93 3.45 -21.73
C ASP A 193 -8.47 4.56 -20.83
N GLU A 194 -8.89 4.21 -19.62
CA GLU A 194 -9.53 5.13 -18.70
C GLU A 194 -9.24 4.75 -17.25
N ILE A 195 -9.01 5.77 -16.41
CA ILE A 195 -9.00 5.63 -14.96
C ILE A 195 -10.26 6.30 -14.44
N LYS A 196 -11.16 5.49 -13.89
CA LYS A 196 -12.41 5.96 -13.33
C LYS A 196 -12.30 6.09 -11.81
N ALA A 197 -12.55 7.29 -11.30
CA ALA A 197 -12.62 7.62 -9.89
C ALA A 197 -14.05 7.48 -9.38
N ASN A 198 -14.26 6.65 -8.38
CA ASN A 198 -15.57 6.40 -7.79
C ASN A 198 -15.61 6.97 -6.38
N LEU A 199 -16.54 7.89 -6.14
CA LEU A 199 -16.89 8.41 -4.83
C LEU A 199 -18.36 8.04 -4.56
N ALA A 200 -18.58 6.82 -4.07
CA ALA A 200 -19.92 6.26 -3.95
C ALA A 200 -20.01 5.25 -2.81
N SER A 201 -21.21 4.73 -2.57
CA SER A 201 -21.39 3.54 -1.73
C SER A 201 -20.57 2.36 -2.30
N SER A 202 -20.02 1.51 -1.42
CA SER A 202 -19.14 0.40 -1.81
C SER A 202 -19.68 -0.39 -3.00
N PRO A 203 -18.82 -0.89 -3.92
CA PRO A 203 -19.25 -1.64 -5.09
C PRO A 203 -20.27 -2.73 -4.73
N GLY A 204 -21.40 -2.76 -5.45
CA GLY A 204 -22.39 -3.81 -5.29
C GLY A 204 -21.77 -5.17 -5.60
N ARG A 205 -21.88 -6.13 -4.68
CA ARG A 205 -21.49 -7.51 -4.96
C ARG A 205 -22.49 -8.11 -5.94
N ALA A 206 -22.04 -8.56 -7.10
CA ALA A 206 -22.88 -9.29 -8.03
C ALA A 206 -23.50 -10.50 -7.31
N GLY A 207 -24.83 -10.54 -7.20
CA GLY A 207 -25.57 -11.61 -6.51
C GLY A 207 -25.87 -11.38 -5.03
N ALA A 208 -25.45 -10.26 -4.43
CA ALA A 208 -25.90 -9.91 -3.07
C ALA A 208 -27.34 -9.38 -3.12
N SER A 209 -28.29 -10.28 -2.86
CA SER A 209 -29.64 -9.89 -2.47
C SER A 209 -29.56 -9.03 -1.22
N LEU A 210 -30.19 -7.86 -1.22
CA LEU A 210 -30.25 -6.87 -0.13
C LEU A 210 -30.86 -7.39 1.18
N THR A 211 -31.14 -8.69 1.29
CA THR A 211 -31.99 -9.22 2.35
C THR A 211 -31.21 -9.64 3.59
N PHE A 212 -30.02 -10.22 3.47
CA PHE A 212 -29.18 -10.58 4.63
C PHE A 212 -27.72 -10.72 4.19
N PRO A 213 -26.72 -10.33 5.01
CA PRO A 213 -25.35 -10.73 4.77
C PRO A 213 -25.31 -12.28 4.78
N PRO A 214 -24.76 -12.93 3.74
CA PRO A 214 -24.61 -14.37 3.77
C PRO A 214 -23.73 -14.73 4.98
N PRO A 215 -24.10 -15.75 5.77
CA PRO A 215 -23.24 -16.21 6.84
C PRO A 215 -21.88 -16.59 6.25
N LEU A 216 -20.80 -16.07 6.83
CA LEU A 216 -19.43 -16.45 6.48
C LEU A 216 -19.21 -17.89 6.96
N THR A 217 -19.66 -18.87 6.19
CA THR A 217 -19.28 -20.27 6.39
C THR A 217 -17.95 -20.48 5.70
N ALA A 218 -16.90 -20.80 6.47
CA ALA A 218 -15.68 -21.33 5.90
C ALA A 218 -16.03 -22.61 5.12
N ASP A 219 -15.58 -22.71 3.86
CA ASP A 219 -15.70 -23.96 3.10
C ASP A 219 -14.94 -25.06 3.86
N ALA A 220 -15.69 -25.98 4.47
CA ALA A 220 -15.12 -27.11 5.16
C ALA A 220 -14.42 -28.01 4.12
N GLY A 221 -13.08 -27.97 4.08
CA GLY A 221 -12.28 -28.86 3.24
C GLY A 221 -11.12 -28.23 2.49
N LEU A 222 -10.97 -26.90 2.48
CA LEU A 222 -9.79 -26.24 1.90
C LEU A 222 -8.65 -26.19 2.92
N VAL A 223 -7.94 -27.31 3.07
CA VAL A 223 -6.69 -27.37 3.82
C VAL A 223 -5.56 -26.98 2.86
N ILE A 224 -4.84 -25.90 3.16
CA ILE A 224 -3.57 -25.62 2.51
C ILE A 224 -2.57 -26.61 3.09
N ASP A 225 -2.13 -27.58 2.29
CA ASP A 225 -1.15 -28.57 2.71
C ASP A 225 0.25 -27.91 2.70
N VAL A 226 0.73 -27.51 3.88
CA VAL A 226 2.01 -26.79 4.06
C VAL A 226 3.21 -27.74 3.92
N SER A 227 2.98 -29.02 3.64
CA SER A 227 4.02 -30.04 3.46
C SER A 227 3.73 -30.88 2.21
N PRO A 228 4.21 -30.46 1.02
CA PRO A 228 4.08 -31.30 -0.16
C PRO A 228 4.86 -32.61 0.01
N PRO A 229 4.41 -33.71 -0.61
CA PRO A 229 5.09 -34.99 -0.52
C PRO A 229 6.52 -34.94 -1.11
N PRO A 230 7.45 -35.83 -0.69
CA PRO A 230 8.88 -35.71 -0.97
C PRO A 230 9.27 -35.74 -2.45
N ASP A 231 8.38 -36.22 -3.32
CA ASP A 231 8.51 -36.31 -4.76
C ASP A 231 8.05 -35.04 -5.49
N GLN A 232 7.38 -34.12 -4.79
CA GLN A 232 6.92 -32.83 -5.29
C GLN A 232 7.72 -31.71 -4.61
N CYS A 233 9.01 -31.62 -4.96
CA CYS A 233 9.85 -30.48 -4.60
C CYS A 233 9.36 -29.21 -5.31
N VAL A 234 8.32 -28.56 -4.77
CA VAL A 234 8.04 -27.17 -5.10
C VAL A 234 9.03 -26.33 -4.30
N SER A 235 9.92 -25.61 -4.99
CA SER A 235 10.90 -24.73 -4.34
C SER A 235 10.21 -23.48 -3.77
N VAL A 236 9.38 -23.66 -2.75
CA VAL A 236 8.87 -22.57 -1.92
C VAL A 236 9.90 -22.33 -0.83
N THR A 237 10.88 -21.48 -1.12
CA THR A 237 11.95 -21.12 -0.17
C THR A 237 11.48 -20.15 0.91
N LYS A 238 10.31 -19.51 0.74
CA LYS A 238 9.70 -18.65 1.75
C LYS A 238 8.19 -18.54 1.53
N PHE A 239 7.42 -18.93 2.53
CA PHE A 239 5.97 -18.69 2.61
C PHE A 239 5.72 -17.81 3.85
N GLU A 240 5.22 -16.60 3.64
CA GLU A 240 4.83 -15.69 4.72
C GLU A 240 3.33 -15.41 4.61
N ALA A 241 2.55 -16.00 5.51
CA ALA A 241 1.16 -15.64 5.73
C ALA A 241 1.08 -14.71 6.95
N HIS A 242 0.62 -13.47 6.75
CA HIS A 242 0.28 -12.56 7.84
C HIS A 242 -1.24 -12.56 8.00
N VAL A 243 -1.72 -13.16 9.08
CA VAL A 243 -3.10 -12.99 9.52
C VAL A 243 -3.11 -11.84 10.50
N ASP A 244 -3.63 -10.70 10.04
CA ASP A 244 -3.75 -9.49 10.83
C ASP A 244 -5.03 -9.57 11.67
N TYR A 245 -4.90 -9.98 12.93
CA TYR A 245 -6.03 -10.12 13.86
C TYR A 245 -6.58 -8.76 14.34
N ASP A 246 -5.85 -7.66 14.10
CA ASP A 246 -6.22 -6.32 14.55
C ASP A 246 -6.91 -5.47 13.46
N ARG A 247 -7.21 -6.05 12.29
CA ARG A 247 -8.10 -5.36 11.33
C ARG A 247 -9.52 -5.27 11.91
N PRO A 248 -10.17 -4.09 11.90
CA PRO A 248 -11.48 -3.82 12.51
C PRO A 248 -12.68 -4.48 11.79
N ASN A 249 -12.45 -5.66 11.22
CA ASN A 249 -13.42 -6.51 10.55
C ASN A 249 -13.92 -7.61 11.51
N ALA A 250 -13.26 -7.79 12.66
CA ALA A 250 -13.82 -8.52 13.79
C ALA A 250 -14.95 -7.67 14.38
N ALA A 251 -16.12 -7.73 13.75
CA ALA A 251 -17.32 -7.11 14.26
C ALA A 251 -17.68 -7.79 15.59
N LYS A 252 -17.26 -7.20 16.72
CA LYS A 252 -17.86 -7.48 18.02
C LYS A 252 -19.27 -6.92 18.00
N GLY A 253 -20.22 -7.76 17.61
CA GLY A 253 -21.63 -7.42 17.64
C GLY A 253 -22.14 -7.45 19.08
N PHE A 254 -22.47 -6.30 19.63
CA PHE A 254 -23.25 -6.22 20.86
C PHE A 254 -24.72 -6.46 20.52
N ALA A 255 -25.28 -7.58 20.96
CA ALA A 255 -26.72 -7.79 20.94
C ALA A 255 -27.27 -7.49 22.34
N THR A 256 -28.27 -6.63 22.44
CA THR A 256 -29.01 -6.43 23.70
C THR A 256 -30.11 -7.46 23.77
N SER A 257 -30.06 -8.33 24.78
CA SER A 257 -31.10 -9.34 24.99
C SER A 257 -32.44 -8.65 25.32
N LEU A 258 -33.45 -8.83 24.47
CA LEU A 258 -34.79 -8.22 24.60
C LEU A 258 -35.50 -8.58 25.92
N SER A 259 -35.09 -9.66 26.60
CA SER A 259 -35.68 -10.11 27.85
C SER A 259 -35.03 -9.52 29.11
N SER A 260 -33.80 -9.02 29.02
CA SER A 260 -33.02 -8.59 30.19
C SER A 260 -32.37 -7.21 30.06
N GLY A 261 -32.33 -6.62 28.86
CA GLY A 261 -31.72 -5.31 28.62
C GLY A 261 -30.20 -5.27 28.80
N ASN A 262 -29.57 -6.40 29.13
CA ASN A 262 -28.13 -6.50 29.28
C ASN A 262 -27.46 -6.74 27.91
N PRO A 263 -26.31 -6.09 27.64
CA PRO A 263 -25.50 -6.41 26.47
C PRO A 263 -24.94 -7.81 26.63
N THR A 264 -25.16 -8.68 25.65
CA THR A 264 -24.51 -9.98 25.54
C THR A 264 -23.44 -9.91 24.47
N ASP A 265 -22.20 -10.19 24.87
CA ASP A 265 -21.08 -10.41 23.95
C ASP A 265 -21.26 -11.76 23.25
N ASN A 266 -21.37 -11.73 21.94
CA ASN A 266 -21.29 -12.95 21.12
C ASN A 266 -19.85 -13.08 20.61
N ASP A 267 -18.97 -13.69 21.41
CA ASP A 267 -17.70 -14.24 20.91
C ASP A 267 -18.00 -15.59 20.25
N THR A 268 -17.99 -15.64 18.92
CA THR A 268 -17.93 -16.91 18.21
C THR A 268 -16.47 -17.22 17.91
N GLU A 269 -15.74 -17.75 18.89
CA GLU A 269 -14.55 -18.53 18.57
C GLU A 269 -15.02 -19.84 17.92
N PRO A 270 -14.61 -20.16 16.68
CA PRO A 270 -14.84 -21.50 16.15
C PRO A 270 -14.15 -22.50 17.10
N PRO A 271 -14.79 -23.62 17.46
CA PRO A 271 -14.15 -24.62 18.31
C PRO A 271 -12.87 -25.10 17.62
N ASP A 272 -11.77 -25.07 18.36
CA ASP A 272 -10.49 -25.60 17.88
C ASP A 272 -10.68 -27.02 17.32
N PRO A 273 -10.04 -27.36 16.20
CA PRO A 273 -10.10 -28.72 15.68
C PRO A 273 -9.61 -29.70 16.76
N PRO A 274 -10.20 -30.90 16.86
CA PRO A 274 -9.81 -31.88 17.86
C PRO A 274 -8.32 -32.22 17.70
N VAL A 275 -7.56 -32.00 18.78
CA VAL A 275 -6.14 -32.35 18.83
C VAL A 275 -5.99 -33.84 18.56
N ASN A 276 -5.28 -34.21 17.49
CA ASN A 276 -4.97 -35.59 17.19
C ASN A 276 -4.24 -36.20 18.41
N PRO A 277 -4.74 -37.30 19.02
CA PRO A 277 -4.10 -37.92 20.19
C PRO A 277 -2.69 -38.47 19.90
N GLU A 278 -2.30 -38.59 18.63
CA GLU A 278 -0.95 -38.98 18.20
C GLU A 278 -0.01 -37.78 17.94
N ALA A 279 -0.51 -36.54 17.98
CA ALA A 279 0.31 -35.35 17.76
C ALA A 279 1.20 -35.08 18.97
N GLN A 280 2.51 -35.25 18.81
CA GLN A 280 3.48 -34.87 19.83
C GLN A 280 3.66 -33.35 19.84
N MET A 281 3.48 -32.72 21.00
CA MET A 281 3.79 -31.30 21.17
C MET A 281 5.26 -31.03 20.84
N ILE A 282 5.54 -29.92 20.16
CA ILE A 282 6.90 -29.47 19.80
C ILE A 282 7.83 -29.42 21.03
N ALA A 283 7.28 -29.19 22.23
CA ALA A 283 8.00 -29.25 23.50
C ALA A 283 8.59 -30.64 23.83
N MET A 284 8.06 -31.72 23.26
CA MET A 284 8.55 -33.09 23.47
C MET A 284 9.65 -33.51 22.48
N LEU A 285 9.88 -32.74 21.40
CA LEU A 285 10.83 -33.12 20.34
C LEU A 285 12.30 -32.81 20.68
N HIS A 286 12.58 -32.02 21.72
CA HIS A 286 13.95 -31.64 22.09
C HIS A 286 14.18 -31.69 23.60
N ARG A 287 15.13 -32.53 24.04
CA ARG A 287 15.69 -32.54 25.41
C ARG A 287 16.57 -31.30 25.69
N ALA A 288 16.05 -30.11 25.44
CA ALA A 288 16.73 -28.85 25.73
C ALA A 288 15.83 -27.97 26.58
N THR A 289 16.13 -27.87 27.88
CA THR A 289 15.51 -26.94 28.82
C THR A 289 15.87 -25.52 28.44
N ARG A 290 14.91 -24.77 27.86
CA ARG A 290 15.07 -23.33 27.60
C ARG A 290 14.41 -22.55 28.72
N LYS A 291 15.20 -21.83 29.53
CA LYS A 291 14.68 -20.82 30.47
C LYS A 291 14.26 -19.59 29.69
N ALA A 292 13.04 -19.12 29.93
CA ALA A 292 12.58 -17.83 29.44
C ALA A 292 13.43 -16.71 30.08
N LEU A 293 14.03 -15.86 29.25
CA LEU A 293 14.67 -14.62 29.68
C LEU A 293 13.58 -13.59 29.92
N GLU A 294 13.39 -13.22 31.19
CA GLU A 294 12.50 -12.12 31.56
C GLU A 294 12.94 -10.83 30.86
N ARG A 295 11.99 -10.19 30.16
CA ARG A 295 12.18 -8.90 29.50
C ARG A 295 12.50 -7.83 30.55
N THR A 296 13.77 -7.48 30.69
CA THR A 296 14.17 -6.26 31.39
C THR A 296 13.73 -5.06 30.56
N ARG A 297 12.74 -4.31 31.05
CA ARG A 297 12.40 -2.98 30.54
C ARG A 297 13.63 -2.08 30.65
N TRP A 298 14.23 -1.72 29.53
CA TRP A 298 15.18 -0.61 29.46
C TRP A 298 14.45 0.65 28.96
N ARG A 299 14.27 1.61 29.87
CA ARG A 299 13.99 3.01 29.56
C ARG A 299 15.31 3.70 29.22
N GLY A 300 15.34 4.44 28.12
CA GLY A 300 16.19 5.60 27.85
C GLY A 300 17.69 5.33 27.65
N ASN A 301 18.22 5.65 26.47
CA ASN A 301 18.87 6.96 26.26
C ASN A 301 19.47 7.06 24.86
N VAL A 302 19.30 8.25 24.29
CA VAL A 302 20.06 8.77 23.15
C VAL A 302 21.55 8.73 23.52
N VAL A 303 22.37 8.03 22.71
CA VAL A 303 23.82 8.21 22.72
C VAL A 303 24.30 8.33 21.28
N ARG A 304 24.73 9.55 20.97
CA ARG A 304 25.57 9.93 19.84
C ARG A 304 26.96 9.32 20.08
N LEU A 305 27.52 8.59 19.11
CA LEU A 305 28.94 8.23 19.14
C LEU A 305 29.65 8.83 17.92
N SER A 306 30.56 9.73 18.25
CA SER A 306 31.54 10.40 17.40
C SER A 306 32.95 9.98 17.84
N GLY A 307 33.85 9.82 16.86
CA GLY A 307 35.32 9.75 17.02
C GLY A 307 35.87 8.32 17.00
N GLY A 308 36.96 7.95 16.32
CA GLY A 308 38.09 8.60 15.60
C GLY A 308 39.19 7.51 15.48
N ARG A 309 40.27 7.52 14.68
CA ARG A 309 41.09 8.52 13.97
C ARG A 309 42.01 7.78 12.96
N HIS A 310 42.30 8.41 11.83
CA HIS A 310 43.65 8.62 11.24
C HIS A 310 43.45 9.58 10.05
N ALA A 311 43.66 10.89 10.22
CA ALA A 311 44.93 11.59 10.07
C ALA A 311 45.37 11.70 8.60
N GLU A 312 44.91 12.74 7.91
CA GLU A 312 45.72 13.43 6.91
C GLU A 312 45.38 14.92 6.89
N ARG A 313 46.44 15.72 6.81
CA ARG A 313 46.47 17.18 6.85
C ARG A 313 46.00 17.72 5.51
N GLU A 314 45.27 18.83 5.50
CA GLU A 314 45.58 20.04 4.72
C GLU A 314 44.62 21.18 5.08
N GLY A 315 45.02 22.41 4.76
CA GLY A 315 44.48 23.67 5.28
C GLY A 315 43.00 23.91 4.94
N ILE A 316 42.32 24.84 5.60
CA ILE A 316 42.37 26.26 5.21
C ILE A 316 41.76 27.12 6.32
N GLN A 317 42.25 28.34 6.40
CA GLN A 317 41.99 29.43 7.33
C GLN A 317 40.52 29.89 7.40
N GLY A 318 40.12 30.32 8.60
CA GLY A 318 39.57 31.67 8.83
C GLY A 318 38.08 31.90 8.63
N TRP A 319 37.31 31.90 9.73
CA TRP A 319 36.11 32.74 9.84
C TRP A 319 36.08 33.42 11.23
N GLN A 320 36.32 34.73 11.22
CA GLN A 320 36.16 35.64 12.35
C GLN A 320 34.67 35.85 12.64
N ARG A 321 34.31 35.91 13.93
CA ARG A 321 33.01 36.38 14.40
C ARG A 321 32.98 37.91 14.34
N LEU A 322 31.96 38.47 13.70
CA LEU A 322 31.52 39.84 13.96
C LEU A 322 30.51 39.83 15.11
N PRO A 323 30.59 40.77 16.08
CA PRO A 323 29.62 40.89 17.15
C PRO A 323 28.35 41.62 16.68
N ALA A 324 27.24 41.24 17.29
CA ALA A 324 25.96 41.92 17.19
C ALA A 324 26.04 43.29 17.83
N ASP A 325 25.68 44.33 17.07
CA ASP A 325 25.51 45.68 17.60
C ASP A 325 24.04 46.04 17.79
N ARG A 326 23.82 46.78 18.87
CA ARG A 326 22.55 47.04 19.54
C ARG A 326 22.50 48.54 19.77
N GLU A 327 21.69 49.28 19.02
CA GLU A 327 21.34 50.69 19.28
C GLU A 327 20.03 50.96 18.52
N SER A 328 18.87 51.32 19.08
CA SER A 328 18.49 52.38 20.04
C SER A 328 18.57 53.81 19.47
N ARG A 329 17.38 54.42 19.33
CA ARG A 329 17.04 55.86 19.21
C ARG A 329 17.38 56.59 17.89
N ARG A 330 16.34 56.95 17.13
CA ARG A 330 15.54 58.18 17.27
C ARG A 330 14.22 58.02 16.52
#